data_AF-A0A182IJ03-F1
#
_entry.id   AF-A0A182IJ03-F1
#
_cell.length_a   1.000
_cell.length_b   1.000
_cell.length_c   1.000
_cell.angle_alpha   90.00
_cell.angle_beta   90.00
_cell.angle_gamma   90.00
#
_symmetry.space_group_name_H-M   'P 1'
#
loop_
_entity.id
_entity.type
_entity.pdbx_description
1 polymer ?
#
loop_
_entity_poly.entity_id
_entity_poly.type
_entity_poly.pdbx_seq_one_letter_code
_entity_poly.pdbx_strand_id
1 'polypeptide(L)'
;MVYIVKDSEDFNNKLESAGGLLVVVDFYATWCGPCKAIAPKLEEFQNKYADKIVVVKVDVDECEDLAAQYNISSMPTFLFIKNKQVVTQFSGANADKLENHIQQNM
;
A
#
# COMPACT_ATOMS: atom_id res chain seq x y z
N MET A 1 3.46 -0.38 -12.57
CA MET A 1 2.12 -1.00 -12.65
C MET A 1 1.74 -1.47 -11.26
N VAL A 2 0.70 -0.86 -10.68
CA VAL A 2 0.24 -1.18 -9.32
C VAL A 2 -0.51 -2.51 -9.35
N TYR A 3 -0.19 -3.42 -8.44
CA TYR A 3 -0.82 -4.74 -8.36
C TYR A 3 -1.99 -4.73 -7.38
N ILE A 4 -3.13 -5.30 -7.77
CA ILE A 4 -4.29 -5.48 -6.87
C ILE A 4 -4.24 -6.90 -6.32
N VAL A 5 -4.22 -6.99 -5.00
CA VAL A 5 -4.21 -8.22 -4.22
C VAL A 5 -5.57 -8.90 -4.29
N LYS A 6 -5.58 -10.21 -4.47
CA LYS A 6 -6.82 -11.00 -4.57
C LYS A 6 -7.31 -11.56 -3.24
N ASP A 7 -6.37 -11.95 -2.38
CA ASP A 7 -6.63 -12.57 -1.09
C ASP A 7 -5.37 -12.51 -0.20
N SER A 8 -5.48 -13.01 1.03
CA SER A 8 -4.38 -13.09 2.00
C SER A 8 -3.18 -13.92 1.52
N GLU A 9 -3.38 -14.96 0.73
CA GLU A 9 -2.28 -15.80 0.24
C GLU A 9 -1.47 -15.04 -0.82
N ASP A 10 -2.15 -14.43 -1.78
CA ASP A 10 -1.56 -13.57 -2.79
C ASP A 10 -0.80 -12.38 -2.15
N PHE A 11 -1.37 -11.77 -1.11
CA PHE A 11 -0.69 -10.71 -0.36
C PHE A 11 0.65 -11.19 0.23
N ASN A 12 0.63 -12.33 0.92
CA ASN A 12 1.84 -12.90 1.50
C ASN A 12 2.87 -13.25 0.42
N ASN A 13 2.45 -13.84 -0.69
CA ASN A 13 3.33 -14.13 -1.83
C ASN A 13 3.97 -12.87 -2.42
N LYS A 14 3.25 -11.74 -2.45
CA LYS A 14 3.81 -10.44 -2.86
C LYS A 14 4.83 -9.91 -1.85
N LEU A 15 4.56 -10.03 -0.55
CA LEU A 15 5.53 -9.66 0.49
C LEU A 15 6.82 -10.50 0.39
N GLU A 16 6.70 -11.79 0.08
CA GLU A 16 7.87 -12.66 -0.11
C GLU A 16 8.65 -12.31 -1.37
N SER A 17 7.95 -12.09 -2.48
CA SER A 17 8.56 -11.74 -3.76
C SER A 17 9.25 -10.38 -3.75
N ALA A 18 8.81 -9.47 -2.88
CA ALA A 18 9.44 -8.15 -2.71
C ALA A 18 10.84 -8.22 -2.07
N GLY A 19 11.17 -9.33 -1.38
CA GLY A 19 12.46 -9.52 -0.72
C GLY A 19 12.76 -8.41 0.29
N GLY A 20 13.81 -7.64 0.04
CA GLY A 20 14.24 -6.52 0.89
C GLY A 20 13.68 -5.15 0.51
N LEU A 21 12.90 -5.07 -0.57
CA LEU A 21 12.30 -3.81 -1.03
C LEU A 21 11.20 -3.35 -0.07
N LEU A 22 10.96 -2.04 -0.05
CA LEU A 22 9.85 -1.46 0.70
C LEU A 22 8.54 -1.74 -0.05
N VAL A 23 7.61 -2.44 0.59
CA VAL A 23 6.26 -2.64 0.09
C VAL A 23 5.34 -1.54 0.63
N VAL A 24 4.74 -0.78 -0.27
CA VAL A 24 3.70 0.21 0.04
C VAL A 24 2.35 -0.41 -0.29
N VAL A 25 1.53 -0.61 0.72
CA VAL A 25 0.19 -1.17 0.60
C VAL A 25 -0.82 -0.04 0.69
N ASP A 26 -1.66 0.11 -0.33
CA ASP A 26 -2.79 1.05 -0.36
C ASP A 26 -4.08 0.27 -0.09
N PHE A 27 -4.59 0.38 1.14
CA PHE A 27 -5.91 -0.10 1.50
C PHE A 27 -6.95 0.91 1.03
N TYR A 28 -7.73 0.53 0.02
CA TYR A 28 -8.67 1.38 -0.67
C TYR A 28 -10.05 0.74 -0.76
N ALA A 29 -11.03 1.51 -1.21
CA ALA A 29 -12.34 1.01 -1.60
C ALA A 29 -12.77 1.66 -2.92
N THR A 30 -13.55 0.96 -3.75
CA THR A 30 -14.01 1.48 -5.06
C THR A 30 -14.91 2.71 -4.95
N TRP A 31 -15.60 2.87 -3.82
CA TRP A 31 -16.49 4.01 -3.52
C TRP A 31 -15.78 5.16 -2.80
N CYS A 32 -14.51 4.99 -2.41
CA CYS A 32 -13.74 6.00 -1.69
C CYS A 32 -13.22 7.10 -2.64
N GLY A 33 -13.81 8.29 -2.55
CA GLY A 33 -13.39 9.48 -3.31
C GLY A 33 -11.91 9.86 -3.11
N PRO A 34 -11.43 10.01 -1.86
CA PRO A 34 -10.02 10.33 -1.59
C PRO A 34 -9.03 9.29 -2.15
N CYS A 35 -9.40 8.02 -2.17
CA CYS A 35 -8.58 6.95 -2.74
C CYS A 35 -8.37 7.14 -4.24
N LYS A 36 -9.44 7.49 -4.97
CA LYS A 36 -9.35 7.80 -6.41
C LYS A 36 -8.47 9.02 -6.68
N ALA A 37 -8.49 10.02 -5.79
CA ALA A 37 -7.70 11.23 -5.94
C ALA A 37 -6.19 10.98 -5.79
N ILE A 38 -5.78 10.09 -4.89
CA ILE A 38 -4.35 9.82 -4.64
C ILE A 38 -3.76 8.71 -5.52
N ALA A 39 -4.59 7.85 -6.12
CA ALA A 39 -4.14 6.74 -6.96
C ALA A 39 -3.13 7.13 -8.07
N PRO A 40 -3.34 8.23 -8.85
CA PRO A 40 -2.36 8.64 -9.86
C PRO A 40 -0.99 9.01 -9.28
N LYS A 41 -0.97 9.58 -8.06
CA LYS A 41 0.26 9.94 -7.38
C LYS A 41 1.01 8.71 -6.89
N LEU A 42 0.27 7.70 -6.42
CA LEU A 42 0.85 6.43 -6.02
C LEU A 42 1.49 5.70 -7.22
N GLU A 43 0.86 5.73 -8.39
CA GLU A 43 1.44 5.22 -9.64
C GLU A 43 2.71 5.99 -10.05
N GLU A 44 2.70 7.31 -9.95
CA GLU A 44 3.87 8.16 -10.19
C GLU A 44 5.03 7.75 -9.27
N PHE A 45 4.78 7.56 -7.98
CA PHE A 45 5.81 7.13 -7.02
C PHE A 45 6.34 5.73 -7.31
N GLN A 46 5.47 4.78 -7.67
CA GLN A 46 5.94 3.46 -8.09
C GLN A 46 6.90 3.56 -9.26
N ASN A 47 6.58 4.38 -10.26
CA ASN A 47 7.44 4.54 -11.44
C ASN A 47 8.74 5.29 -11.08
N LYS A 48 8.67 6.31 -10.24
CA LYS A 48 9.82 7.10 -9.77
C LYS A 48 10.80 6.26 -8.94
N TYR A 49 10.29 5.29 -8.19
CA TYR A 49 11.06 4.46 -7.27
C TYR A 49 11.01 2.97 -7.64
N ALA A 50 10.90 2.64 -8.93
CA ALA A 50 10.59 1.30 -9.43
C ALA A 50 11.52 0.18 -8.91
N ASP A 51 12.81 0.48 -8.70
CA ASP A 51 13.81 -0.47 -8.21
C ASP A 51 13.95 -0.47 -6.68
N LYS A 52 13.17 0.35 -5.97
CA LYS A 52 13.27 0.56 -4.52
C LYS A 52 12.00 0.19 -3.78
N ILE A 53 10.85 0.30 -4.43
CA ILE A 53 9.56 0.02 -3.82
C ILE A 53 8.70 -0.91 -4.67
N VAL A 54 7.84 -1.66 -3.99
CA VAL A 54 6.74 -2.40 -4.60
C VAL A 54 5.45 -1.78 -4.09
N VAL A 55 4.53 -1.43 -5.00
CA VAL A 55 3.22 -0.93 -4.62
C VAL A 55 2.17 -1.99 -4.87
N VAL A 56 1.38 -2.27 -3.84
CA VAL A 56 0.22 -3.17 -3.90
C VAL A 56 -1.02 -2.45 -3.38
N LYS A 57 -2.18 -2.83 -3.91
CA LYS A 57 -3.48 -2.32 -3.51
C LYS A 57 -4.31 -3.45 -2.94
N VAL A 58 -4.99 -3.17 -1.84
CA VAL A 58 -5.90 -4.11 -1.19
C VAL A 58 -7.26 -3.44 -1.14
N ASP A 59 -8.24 -4.05 -1.81
CA ASP A 59 -9.62 -3.61 -1.70
C ASP A 59 -10.19 -4.13 -0.38
N VAL A 60 -10.61 -3.22 0.50
CA VAL A 60 -11.11 -3.60 1.83
C VAL A 60 -12.45 -4.34 1.75
N ASP A 61 -13.20 -4.19 0.66
CA ASP A 61 -14.47 -4.89 0.44
C ASP A 61 -14.23 -6.33 -0.08
N GLU A 62 -13.11 -6.59 -0.78
CA GLU A 62 -12.77 -7.92 -1.30
C GLU A 62 -11.87 -8.71 -0.31
N CYS A 63 -11.05 -8.02 0.47
CA CYS A 63 -10.08 -8.60 1.41
C CYS A 63 -10.37 -8.14 2.86
N GLU A 64 -11.56 -8.45 3.35
CA GLU A 64 -12.02 -8.04 4.70
C GLU A 64 -11.11 -8.56 5.82
N ASP A 65 -10.55 -9.76 5.65
CA ASP A 65 -9.64 -10.40 6.59
C ASP A 65 -8.31 -9.64 6.72
N LEU A 66 -7.73 -9.21 5.59
CA LEU A 66 -6.53 -8.36 5.59
C LEU A 66 -6.84 -6.98 6.21
N ALA A 67 -7.97 -6.39 5.86
CA ALA A 67 -8.39 -5.10 6.43
C ALA A 67 -8.53 -5.20 7.96
N ALA A 68 -9.13 -6.27 8.47
CA ALA A 68 -9.23 -6.54 9.90
C ALA A 68 -7.86 -6.80 10.55
N GLN A 69 -7.00 -7.62 9.92
CA GLN A 69 -5.66 -7.94 10.42
C GLN A 69 -4.82 -6.67 10.64
N TYR A 70 -4.89 -5.70 9.73
CA TYR A 70 -4.15 -4.45 9.81
C TYR A 70 -4.93 -3.30 10.46
N ASN A 71 -6.08 -3.59 11.08
CA ASN A 71 -6.92 -2.61 11.78
C ASN A 71 -7.31 -1.40 10.91
N ILE A 72 -7.63 -1.65 9.65
CA ILE A 72 -8.03 -0.62 8.70
C ILE A 72 -9.43 -0.11 9.06
N SER A 73 -9.50 1.17 9.40
CA SER A 73 -10.75 1.84 9.81
C SER A 73 -11.06 3.09 8.99
N SER A 74 -10.19 3.43 8.03
CA SER A 74 -10.32 4.62 7.19
C SER A 74 -9.58 4.38 5.88
N MET A 75 -10.12 4.92 4.78
CA MET A 75 -9.53 4.77 3.45
C MET A 75 -9.24 6.16 2.83
N PRO A 76 -8.10 6.32 2.14
CA PRO A 76 -7.03 5.33 2.00
C PRO A 76 -6.23 5.19 3.30
N THR A 77 -5.74 3.99 3.58
CA THR A 77 -4.68 3.76 4.58
C THR A 77 -3.48 3.17 3.88
N PHE A 78 -2.33 3.80 4.10
CA PHE A 78 -1.05 3.34 3.57
C PHE A 78 -0.27 2.62 4.66
N LEU A 79 0.09 1.38 4.38
CA LEU A 79 0.94 0.56 5.22
C LEU A 79 2.29 0.35 4.52
N PHE A 80 3.37 0.48 5.28
CA PHE A 80 4.72 0.35 4.78
C PHE A 80 5.34 -0.88 5.43
N ILE A 81 5.70 -1.87 4.60
CA ILE A 81 6.28 -3.13 5.05
C ILE A 81 7.66 -3.29 4.46
N LYS A 82 8.65 -3.62 5.29
CA LYS A 82 10.00 -3.98 4.85
C LYS A 82 10.46 -5.20 5.64
N ASN A 83 11.06 -6.18 4.97
CA ASN A 83 11.49 -7.43 5.60
C ASN A 83 10.36 -8.11 6.40
N LYS A 84 9.14 -8.13 5.85
CA LYS A 84 7.92 -8.67 6.50
C LYS A 84 7.52 -7.98 7.81
N GLN A 85 8.07 -6.80 8.11
CA GLN A 85 7.71 -6.01 9.28
C GLN A 85 7.07 -4.69 8.86
N VAL A 86 6.00 -4.31 9.56
CA VAL A 86 5.40 -2.98 9.42
C VAL A 86 6.35 -1.95 9.99
N VAL A 87 6.84 -1.05 9.15
CA VAL A 87 7.74 0.05 9.56
C VAL A 87 6.96 1.31 9.90
N THR A 88 5.89 1.60 9.16
CA THR A 88 5.01 2.73 9.47
C THR A 88 3.64 2.56 8.80
N GLN A 89 2.67 3.34 9.25
CA GLN A 89 1.33 3.41 8.66
C GLN A 89 0.75 4.80 8.84
N PHE A 90 -0.09 5.22 7.89
CA PHE A 90 -0.95 6.39 8.09
C PHE A 90 -2.19 6.34 7.21
N SER A 91 -3.24 7.04 7.62
CA SER A 91 -4.48 7.18 6.85
C SER A 91 -4.62 8.58 6.25
N GLY A 92 -5.33 8.66 5.13
CA GLY A 92 -5.69 9.89 4.43
C GLY A 92 -4.92 10.11 3.12
N ALA A 93 -5.57 10.79 2.17
CA ALA A 93 -5.03 11.08 0.86
C ALA A 93 -4.04 12.28 0.89
N ASN A 94 -2.89 12.11 1.54
CA ASN A 94 -1.83 13.13 1.61
C ASN A 94 -0.58 12.67 0.82
N ALA A 95 -0.37 13.26 -0.36
CA ALA A 95 0.71 12.92 -1.27
C ALA A 95 2.11 13.22 -0.69
N ASP A 96 2.29 14.36 -0.04
CA ASP A 96 3.60 14.74 0.52
C ASP A 96 3.98 13.81 1.67
N LYS A 97 3.02 13.49 2.54
CA LYS A 97 3.22 12.55 3.64
C LYS A 97 3.52 11.14 3.13
N LEU A 98 2.82 10.70 2.07
CA LEU A 98 3.10 9.44 1.38
C LEU A 98 4.55 9.39 0.89
N GLU A 99 5.00 10.40 0.14
CA GLU A 99 6.37 10.43 -0.40
C GLU A 99 7.42 10.48 0.70
N ASN A 100 7.20 11.28 1.76
CA ASN A 100 8.11 11.37 2.89
C ASN A 100 8.30 10.01 3.58
N HIS A 101 7.22 9.26 3.80
CA HIS A 101 7.33 7.92 4.38
C HIS A 101 8.01 6.93 3.43
N ILE A 102 7.80 7.04 2.11
CA ILE A 102 8.56 6.23 1.13
C ILE A 102 10.06 6.50 1.28
N GLN A 103 10.47 7.76 1.25
CA GLN A 103 11.89 8.15 1.28
C GLN A 103 12.58 7.79 2.59
N GLN A 104 11.88 7.86 3.72
CA GLN A 104 12.43 7.53 5.04
C GLN A 104 12.64 6.03 5.26
N ASN A 105 11.95 5.17 4.50
CA ASN A 105 11.91 3.72 4.77
C ASN A 105 12.46 2.85 3.62
N MET A 106 12.82 3.43 2.47
CA MET A 106 13.43 2.70 1.35
C MET A 106 14.82 2.14 1.68
#